data_AF-A0A0D9QD06-F1
#
_entry.id   AF-A0A0D9QD06-F1
#
_cell.length_a   1.000
_cell.length_b   1.000
_cell.length_c   1.000
_cell.angle_alpha   90.00
_cell.angle_beta   90.00
_cell.angle_gamma   90.00
#
_symmetry.space_group_name_H-M   'P 1'
#
loop_
_entity.id
_entity.type
_entity.pdbx_description
1 polymer ?
#
loop_
_entity_poly.entity_id
_entity_poly.type
_entity_poly.pdbx_seq_one_letter_code
_entity_poly.pdbx_strand_id
1 'polypeptide(L)'
;MTYATLGALLVHYVRQRDLEGKQELYKKSLWTDTRALLDEFVEYMEDDNLESYSTNCLNVGYPSRTWQRVKVVANMGDRMMCTLMSRALFFMNAWGRQSTKGANTDPQNEELKEHIRCAIVNIFMYILLASPCKSTMGIDNAWYTVKQMEESMGGLIKQGKCGHGVFENIQTQEFDMAKKIQAWMCHYIQIGTVRPRAMCPQGSYKEDIFHSPSI
;
A
#
# COMPACT_ATOMS: atom_id res chain seq x y z
N MET A 1 -13.62 0.25 5.29
CA MET A 1 -13.58 0.25 6.77
C MET A 1 -14.27 1.52 7.31
N THR A 2 -14.63 1.56 8.60
CA THR A 2 -15.15 2.75 9.28
C THR A 2 -14.18 3.18 10.39
N TYR A 3 -14.14 4.49 10.72
CA TYR A 3 -13.31 5.02 11.81
C TYR A 3 -13.53 4.32 13.16
N ALA A 4 -14.76 3.85 13.42
CA ALA A 4 -15.07 3.08 14.62
C ALA A 4 -14.32 1.73 14.67
N THR A 5 -14.16 1.09 13.51
CA THR A 5 -13.41 -0.16 13.35
C THR A 5 -11.92 0.10 13.57
N LEU A 6 -11.36 1.12 12.92
CA LEU A 6 -9.96 1.49 13.10
C LEU A 6 -9.65 1.89 14.54
N GLY A 7 -10.53 2.66 15.20
CA GLY A 7 -10.39 3.02 16.60
C GLY A 7 -10.32 1.79 17.52
N ALA A 8 -11.16 0.77 17.27
CA ALA A 8 -11.13 -0.48 18.03
C ALA A 8 -9.81 -1.25 17.84
N LEU A 9 -9.31 -1.31 16.60
CA LEU A 9 -8.01 -1.93 16.29
C LEU A 9 -6.85 -1.23 17.01
N LEU A 10 -6.86 0.10 17.04
CA LEU A 10 -5.83 0.88 17.74
C LEU A 10 -5.90 0.72 19.26
N VAL A 11 -7.11 0.67 19.84
CA VAL A 11 -7.27 0.39 21.27
C VAL A 11 -6.74 -1.00 21.62
N HIS A 12 -7.06 -2.00 20.79
CA HIS A 12 -6.55 -3.36 20.96
C HIS A 12 -5.01 -3.39 20.90
N TYR A 13 -4.43 -2.74 19.88
CA TYR A 13 -2.99 -2.61 19.69
C TYR A 13 -2.28 -1.97 20.90
N VAL A 14 -2.85 -0.90 21.45
CA VAL A 14 -2.32 -0.18 22.62
C VAL A 14 -2.34 -1.07 23.86
N ARG A 15 -3.46 -1.76 24.12
CA ARG A 15 -3.63 -2.64 25.28
C ARG A 15 -2.65 -3.82 25.25
N GLN A 16 -2.54 -4.46 24.09
CA GLN A 16 -1.72 -5.65 23.94
C GLN A 16 -0.23 -5.38 24.16
N ARG A 17 0.24 -4.18 23.81
CA ARG A 17 1.64 -3.77 23.97
C ARG A 17 1.92 -2.98 25.25
N ASP A 18 0.94 -2.88 26.16
CA ASP A 18 1.03 -2.06 27.38
C ASP A 18 1.47 -0.61 27.08
N LEU A 19 0.82 0.02 26.10
CA LEU A 19 1.13 1.38 25.64
C LEU A 19 0.17 2.44 26.20
N GLU A 20 -0.72 2.06 27.12
CA GLU A 20 -1.70 2.98 27.71
C GLU A 20 -1.00 4.15 28.42
N GLY A 21 -1.37 5.38 28.06
CA GLY A 21 -0.72 6.60 28.56
C GLY A 21 0.70 6.86 28.05
N LYS A 22 1.29 5.97 27.24
CA LYS A 22 2.67 6.06 26.74
C LYS A 22 2.71 6.58 25.29
N GLN A 23 2.24 7.81 25.08
CA GLN A 23 2.03 8.39 23.74
C GLN A 23 3.25 8.29 22.82
N GLU A 24 4.46 8.60 23.30
CA GLU A 24 5.68 8.50 22.48
C GLU A 24 6.02 7.06 22.09
N LEU A 25 5.87 6.12 23.01
CA LEU A 25 6.11 4.70 22.74
C LEU A 25 5.06 4.14 21.77
N TYR A 26 3.81 4.58 21.89
CA TYR A 26 2.76 4.25 20.93
C TYR A 26 3.10 4.71 19.52
N LYS A 27 3.46 5.99 19.34
CA LYS A 27 3.87 6.54 18.04
C LYS A 27 5.07 5.77 17.46
N LYS A 28 6.10 5.52 18.28
CA LYS A 28 7.31 4.79 17.87
C LYS A 28 7.00 3.34 17.46
N SER A 29 6.21 2.63 18.26
CA SER A 29 5.83 1.24 17.99
C SER A 29 5.02 1.15 16.71
N LEU A 30 3.99 1.99 16.55
CA LEU A 30 3.14 1.98 15.37
C LEU A 30 3.92 2.31 14.09
N TRP A 31 4.85 3.27 14.16
CA TRP A 31 5.73 3.58 13.04
C TRP A 31 6.70 2.44 12.71
N THR A 32 7.21 1.74 13.72
CA THR A 32 8.10 0.58 13.52
C THR A 32 7.39 -0.53 12.75
N ASP A 33 6.16 -0.88 13.16
CA ASP A 33 5.36 -1.90 12.48
C ASP A 33 4.95 -1.45 11.06
N THR A 34 4.64 -0.17 10.89
CA THR A 34 4.35 0.41 9.56
C THR A 34 5.57 0.38 8.65
N ARG A 35 6.77 0.72 9.16
CA ARG A 35 8.01 0.67 8.39
C ARG A 35 8.35 -0.74 7.96
N ALA A 36 8.19 -1.73 8.84
CA ALA A 36 8.40 -3.13 8.47
C ALA A 36 7.52 -3.54 7.28
N LEU A 37 6.24 -3.15 7.26
CA LEU A 37 5.36 -3.40 6.11
C LEU A 37 5.75 -2.61 4.86
N LEU A 38 6.34 -1.42 5.00
CA LEU A 38 6.86 -0.64 3.88
C LEU A 38 8.11 -1.26 3.26
N ASP A 39 9.04 -1.72 4.10
CA ASP A 39 10.24 -2.44 3.66
C ASP A 39 9.83 -3.72 2.92
N GLU A 40 8.89 -4.49 3.49
CA GLU A 40 8.31 -5.67 2.85
C GLU A 40 7.59 -5.35 1.54
N PHE A 41 6.88 -4.21 1.46
CA PHE A 41 6.23 -3.78 0.23
C PHE A 41 7.24 -3.52 -0.88
N VAL A 42 8.35 -2.85 -0.57
CA VAL A 42 9.42 -2.59 -1.53
C VAL A 42 10.07 -3.87 -2.00
N GLU A 43 10.46 -4.76 -1.07
CA GLU A 43 11.01 -6.07 -1.43
C GLU A 43 10.05 -6.84 -2.35
N TYR A 44 8.75 -6.80 -2.04
CA TYR A 44 7.72 -7.42 -2.86
C TYR A 44 7.65 -6.78 -4.25
N MET A 45 7.73 -5.45 -4.36
CA MET A 45 7.68 -4.76 -5.66
C MET A 45 8.93 -5.00 -6.52
N GLU A 46 10.06 -5.38 -5.93
CA GLU A 46 11.32 -5.66 -6.62
C GLU A 46 11.49 -7.14 -7.01
N ASP A 47 10.68 -8.06 -6.48
CA ASP A 47 10.80 -9.49 -6.79
C ASP A 47 10.36 -9.80 -8.23
N ASP A 48 11.33 -10.05 -9.12
CA ASP A 48 11.13 -10.33 -10.55
C ASP A 48 10.29 -11.59 -10.83
N ASN A 49 10.10 -12.48 -9.85
CA ASN A 49 9.26 -13.68 -10.03
C ASN A 49 7.75 -13.38 -10.05
N LEU A 50 7.36 -12.13 -9.78
CA LEU A 50 5.96 -11.70 -9.74
C LEU A 50 5.42 -11.25 -11.11
N GLU A 51 6.21 -11.39 -12.18
CA GLU A 51 5.81 -11.02 -13.53
C GLU A 51 4.51 -11.73 -13.96
N SER A 52 4.33 -12.99 -13.52
CA SER A 52 3.11 -13.78 -13.73
C SER A 52 1.84 -13.11 -13.19
N TYR A 53 1.93 -12.33 -12.11
CA TYR A 53 0.80 -11.64 -11.47
C TYR A 53 0.28 -10.45 -12.27
N SER A 54 1.02 -10.06 -13.32
CA SER A 54 0.65 -8.97 -14.23
C SER A 54 0.29 -9.44 -15.63
N THR A 55 0.16 -10.75 -15.87
CA THR A 55 -0.20 -11.30 -17.19
C THR A 55 -1.51 -10.69 -17.73
N ASN A 56 -2.46 -10.41 -16.86
CA ASN A 56 -3.72 -9.74 -17.20
C ASN A 56 -3.54 -8.29 -17.72
N CYS A 57 -2.42 -7.65 -17.39
CA CYS A 57 -2.05 -6.31 -17.86
C CYS A 57 -1.41 -6.33 -19.25
N LEU A 58 -1.08 -7.51 -19.80
CA LEU A 58 -0.58 -7.63 -21.17
C LEU A 58 -1.70 -7.79 -22.20
N ASN A 59 -2.95 -7.87 -21.75
CA ASN A 59 -4.12 -7.95 -22.61
C ASN A 59 -4.21 -6.76 -23.57
N VAL A 60 -4.64 -7.02 -24.81
CA VAL A 60 -4.75 -6.01 -25.87
C VAL A 60 -5.69 -4.86 -25.49
N GLY A 61 -6.71 -5.12 -24.67
CA GLY A 61 -7.60 -4.07 -24.19
C GLY A 61 -8.25 -4.33 -22.83
N TYR A 62 -8.58 -3.23 -22.15
CA TYR A 62 -9.14 -3.18 -20.81
C TYR A 62 -10.62 -2.81 -20.82
N PRO A 63 -11.42 -3.24 -19.82
CA PRO A 63 -12.82 -2.86 -19.71
C PRO A 63 -13.00 -1.34 -19.71
N SER A 64 -13.89 -0.83 -20.56
CA SER A 64 -14.26 0.58 -20.55
C SER A 64 -15.05 0.92 -19.29
N ARG A 65 -14.73 2.05 -18.68
CA ARG A 65 -15.53 2.62 -17.58
C ARG A 65 -16.86 3.21 -18.05
N THR A 66 -16.89 3.72 -19.28
CA THR A 66 -18.04 4.44 -19.83
C THR A 66 -19.01 3.49 -20.53
N TRP A 67 -18.48 2.45 -21.18
CA TRP A 67 -19.26 1.57 -22.03
C TRP A 67 -19.17 0.12 -21.54
N GLN A 68 -20.27 -0.39 -20.98
CA GLN A 68 -20.31 -1.78 -20.54
C GLN A 68 -20.01 -2.73 -21.71
N ARG A 69 -19.18 -3.75 -21.47
CA ARG A 69 -18.74 -4.78 -22.44
C ARG A 69 -17.85 -4.29 -23.59
N VAL A 70 -17.41 -3.03 -23.59
CA VAL A 70 -16.42 -2.53 -24.56
C VAL A 70 -15.03 -2.64 -23.97
N LYS A 71 -14.07 -3.14 -24.75
CA LYS A 71 -12.64 -3.11 -24.40
C LYS A 71 -11.96 -1.96 -25.15
N VAL A 72 -11.16 -1.17 -24.43
CA VAL A 72 -10.34 -0.09 -24.98
C VAL A 72 -8.91 -0.60 -25.13
N VAL A 73 -8.27 -0.34 -26.26
CA VAL A 73 -6.88 -0.76 -26.51
C VAL A 73 -5.95 -0.13 -25.48
N ALA A 74 -5.18 -0.97 -24.79
CA ALA A 74 -4.25 -0.53 -23.75
C ALA A 74 -2.91 -0.10 -24.36
N ASN A 75 -2.50 1.14 -24.07
CA ASN A 75 -1.18 1.68 -24.43
C ASN A 75 -0.10 1.23 -23.41
N MET A 76 1.15 1.55 -23.68
CA MET A 76 2.28 1.14 -22.83
C MET A 76 2.17 1.67 -21.38
N GLY A 77 1.72 2.92 -21.20
CA GLY A 77 1.50 3.49 -19.87
C GLY A 77 0.41 2.75 -19.08
N ASP A 78 -0.67 2.35 -19.76
CA ASP A 78 -1.75 1.55 -19.15
C ASP A 78 -1.24 0.18 -18.69
N ARG A 79 -0.36 -0.44 -19.47
CA ARG A 79 0.25 -1.74 -19.14
C ARG A 79 1.22 -1.62 -17.97
N MET A 80 2.07 -0.59 -17.97
CA MET A 80 3.01 -0.32 -16.88
C MET A 80 2.28 -0.04 -15.56
N MET A 81 1.27 0.84 -15.59
CA MET A 81 0.51 1.19 -14.39
C MET A 81 -0.34 0.04 -13.87
N CYS A 82 -0.96 -0.74 -14.78
CA CYS A 82 -1.65 -1.96 -14.39
C CYS A 82 -0.68 -2.95 -13.72
N THR A 83 0.51 -3.15 -14.28
CA THR A 83 1.51 -4.09 -13.73
C THR A 83 1.94 -3.70 -12.33
N LEU A 84 2.31 -2.43 -12.12
CA LEU A 84 2.71 -1.91 -10.81
C LEU A 84 1.56 -2.00 -9.79
N MET A 85 0.35 -1.61 -10.21
CA MET A 85 -0.82 -1.67 -9.33
C MET A 85 -1.23 -3.11 -8.99
N SER A 86 -1.17 -4.04 -9.95
CA SER A 86 -1.47 -5.46 -9.71
C SER A 86 -0.50 -6.06 -8.69
N ARG A 87 0.81 -5.81 -8.81
CA ARG A 87 1.80 -6.27 -7.82
C ARG A 87 1.49 -5.72 -6.42
N ALA A 88 1.17 -4.43 -6.33
CA ALA A 88 0.80 -3.81 -5.06
C ALA A 88 -0.49 -4.41 -4.46
N LEU A 89 -1.49 -4.75 -5.28
CA LEU A 89 -2.72 -5.40 -4.83
C LEU A 89 -2.50 -6.86 -4.38
N PHE A 90 -1.55 -7.57 -4.99
CA PHE A 90 -1.17 -8.90 -4.51
C PHE A 90 -0.47 -8.83 -3.15
N PHE A 91 0.41 -7.85 -2.95
CA PHE A 91 0.99 -7.54 -1.64
C PHE A 91 -0.10 -7.22 -0.61
N MET A 92 -1.09 -6.40 -0.99
CA MET A 92 -2.23 -6.04 -0.13
C MET A 92 -2.89 -7.29 0.45
N ASN A 93 -3.15 -8.28 -0.42
CA ASN A 93 -3.77 -9.55 -0.07
C ASN A 93 -2.81 -10.57 0.57
N ALA A 94 -1.53 -10.23 0.73
CA ALA A 94 -0.46 -11.15 1.15
C ALA A 94 -0.38 -12.44 0.30
N TRP A 95 -0.79 -12.37 -0.97
CA TRP A 95 -0.72 -13.50 -1.89
C TRP A 95 0.72 -13.76 -2.35
N GLY A 96 1.06 -15.03 -2.60
CA GLY A 96 2.34 -15.41 -3.19
C GLY A 96 3.54 -15.42 -2.24
N ARG A 97 3.38 -15.12 -0.94
CA ARG A 97 4.45 -15.30 0.05
C ARG A 97 4.44 -16.71 0.61
N GLN A 98 5.53 -17.46 0.42
CA GLN A 98 5.94 -18.47 1.39
C GLN A 98 6.48 -17.70 2.61
N SER A 99 5.68 -17.65 3.67
CA SER A 99 5.96 -16.97 4.93
C SER A 99 7.35 -17.32 5.48
N THR A 100 8.37 -16.49 5.29
CA THR A 100 9.69 -16.75 5.92
C THR A 100 10.43 -15.57 6.54
N LYS A 101 9.97 -14.31 6.45
CA LYS A 101 10.70 -13.19 7.11
C LYS A 101 9.90 -12.15 7.90
N GLY A 102 8.58 -12.21 7.89
CA GLY A 102 7.72 -11.24 8.58
C GLY A 102 6.58 -11.86 9.39
N ALA A 103 6.60 -13.19 9.59
CA ALA A 103 5.76 -13.86 10.56
C ALA A 103 6.25 -13.52 11.98
N ASN A 104 6.20 -12.24 12.35
CA ASN A 104 5.91 -11.89 13.73
C ASN A 104 4.53 -12.49 13.98
N THR A 105 4.58 -13.67 14.59
CA THR A 105 3.54 -14.60 15.04
C THR A 105 2.62 -13.97 16.08
N ASP A 106 2.15 -12.76 15.81
CA ASP A 106 1.12 -12.13 16.60
C ASP A 106 -0.16 -12.03 15.76
N PRO A 107 -0.91 -13.15 15.64
CA PRO A 107 -2.18 -13.17 14.94
C PRO A 107 -3.17 -12.11 15.46
N GLN A 108 -2.94 -11.55 16.64
CA GLN A 108 -3.83 -10.57 17.26
C GLN A 108 -3.69 -9.15 16.69
N ASN A 109 -2.66 -8.86 15.89
CA ASN A 109 -2.49 -7.58 15.18
C ASN A 109 -2.65 -7.67 13.66
N GLU A 110 -3.05 -8.82 13.13
CA GLU A 110 -3.16 -9.03 11.69
C GLU A 110 -4.19 -8.10 11.04
N GLU A 111 -5.30 -7.79 11.71
CA GLU A 111 -6.30 -6.86 11.19
C GLU A 111 -5.77 -5.42 11.08
N LEU A 112 -4.92 -4.98 12.02
CA LEU A 112 -4.26 -3.67 11.91
C LEU A 112 -3.21 -3.69 10.78
N LYS A 113 -2.46 -4.79 10.63
CA LYS A 113 -1.51 -4.93 9.51
C LYS A 113 -2.23 -4.95 8.15
N GLU A 114 -3.40 -5.59 8.04
CA GLU A 114 -4.25 -5.52 6.85
C GLU A 114 -4.62 -4.07 6.54
N HIS A 115 -5.04 -3.30 7.55
CA HIS A 115 -5.36 -1.88 7.37
C HIS A 115 -4.15 -1.06 6.89
N ILE A 116 -2.98 -1.28 7.48
CA ILE A 116 -1.74 -0.61 7.08
C ILE A 116 -1.37 -0.99 5.64
N ARG A 117 -1.51 -2.27 5.24
CA ARG A 117 -1.32 -2.71 3.85
C ARG A 117 -2.29 -2.00 2.89
N CYS A 118 -3.58 -1.86 3.26
CA CYS A 118 -4.53 -1.07 2.47
C CYS A 118 -4.02 0.37 2.29
N ALA A 119 -3.54 1.01 3.36
CA ALA A 119 -3.05 2.39 3.34
C ALA A 119 -1.82 2.55 2.44
N ILE A 120 -0.82 1.67 2.59
CA ILE A 120 0.40 1.61 1.75
C ILE A 120 0.02 1.56 0.27
N VAL A 121 -0.85 0.62 -0.10
CA VAL A 121 -1.23 0.38 -1.51
C VAL A 121 -2.05 1.53 -2.09
N ASN A 122 -2.94 2.14 -1.30
CA ASN A 122 -3.69 3.32 -1.73
C ASN A 122 -2.80 4.57 -1.86
N ILE A 123 -1.82 4.76 -0.97
CA ILE A 123 -0.84 5.85 -1.09
C ILE A 123 0.04 5.62 -2.32
N PHE A 124 0.49 4.40 -2.55
CA PHE A 124 1.21 4.04 -3.77
C PHE A 124 0.39 4.31 -5.03
N MET A 125 -0.91 4.03 -5.03
CA MET A 125 -1.80 4.38 -6.14
C MET A 125 -1.82 5.90 -6.41
N TYR A 126 -1.90 6.75 -5.38
CA TYR A 126 -1.80 8.21 -5.57
C TYR A 126 -0.44 8.63 -6.15
N ILE A 127 0.64 7.97 -5.74
CA ILE A 127 1.98 8.16 -6.31
C ILE A 127 1.98 7.78 -7.80
N LEU A 128 1.42 6.63 -8.18
CA LEU A 128 1.31 6.24 -9.59
C LEU A 128 0.52 7.26 -10.42
N LEU A 129 -0.58 7.78 -9.88
CA LEU A 129 -1.44 8.79 -10.54
C LEU A 129 -0.78 10.18 -10.66
N ALA A 130 0.19 10.49 -9.81
CA ALA A 130 0.98 11.72 -9.88
C ALA A 130 2.21 11.59 -10.78
N SER A 131 2.55 10.38 -11.24
CA SER A 131 3.69 10.14 -12.12
C SER A 131 3.46 10.62 -13.57
N PRO A 132 4.52 10.86 -14.36
CA PRO A 132 4.39 11.19 -15.79
C PRO A 132 3.72 10.09 -16.62
N CYS A 133 3.88 8.83 -16.22
CA CYS A 133 3.30 7.66 -16.88
C CYS A 133 1.88 7.35 -16.39
N LYS A 134 1.25 8.26 -15.63
CA LYS A 134 -0.06 8.04 -14.99
C LYS A 134 -1.09 7.47 -15.97
N SER A 135 -1.81 6.47 -15.50
CA SER A 135 -2.97 5.91 -16.20
C SER A 135 -3.99 5.44 -15.18
N THR A 136 -5.14 6.12 -15.15
CA THR A 136 -6.30 5.66 -14.41
C THR A 136 -6.77 4.32 -14.96
N MET A 137 -6.89 4.20 -16.29
CA MET A 137 -7.36 2.97 -16.93
C MET A 137 -6.53 1.73 -16.55
N GLY A 138 -5.20 1.86 -16.46
CA GLY A 138 -4.32 0.79 -16.00
C GLY A 138 -4.57 0.39 -14.55
N ILE A 139 -4.62 1.37 -13.64
CA ILE A 139 -4.94 1.15 -12.22
C ILE A 139 -6.31 0.48 -12.07
N ASP A 140 -7.30 0.98 -12.79
CA ASP A 140 -8.67 0.50 -12.72
C ASP A 140 -8.80 -0.95 -13.19
N ASN A 141 -8.07 -1.31 -14.25
CA ASN A 141 -8.00 -2.68 -14.74
C ASN A 141 -7.34 -3.62 -13.74
N ALA A 142 -6.30 -3.17 -13.03
CA ALA A 142 -5.66 -3.95 -11.97
C ALA A 142 -6.66 -4.22 -10.82
N TRP A 143 -7.33 -3.18 -10.31
CA TRP A 143 -8.36 -3.33 -9.27
C TRP A 143 -9.52 -4.23 -9.72
N TYR A 144 -10.00 -4.07 -10.94
CA TYR A 144 -11.03 -4.92 -11.51
C TYR A 144 -10.57 -6.38 -11.52
N THR A 145 -9.38 -6.65 -12.06
CA THR A 145 -8.91 -8.03 -12.22
C THR A 145 -8.67 -8.69 -10.86
N VAL A 146 -7.98 -8.03 -9.93
CA VAL A 146 -7.72 -8.61 -8.60
C VAL A 146 -9.03 -8.85 -7.86
N LYS A 147 -10.00 -7.93 -7.94
CA LYS A 147 -11.33 -8.15 -7.35
C LYS A 147 -12.03 -9.39 -7.92
N GLN A 148 -11.87 -9.70 -9.21
CA GLN A 148 -12.37 -10.94 -9.81
C GLN A 148 -11.60 -12.17 -9.30
N MET A 149 -10.29 -12.07 -9.12
CA MET A 149 -9.49 -13.17 -8.56
C MET A 149 -9.85 -13.47 -7.11
N GLU A 150 -10.19 -12.45 -6.32
CA GLU A 150 -10.69 -12.62 -4.95
C GLU A 150 -12.02 -13.39 -4.89
N GLU A 151 -12.71 -13.61 -6.01
CA GLU A 151 -13.90 -14.45 -6.03
C GLU A 151 -13.57 -15.90 -5.67
N SER A 152 -12.43 -16.42 -6.13
CA SER A 152 -11.97 -17.78 -5.88
C SER A 152 -10.91 -17.87 -4.78
N MET A 153 -10.04 -16.87 -4.65
CA MET A 153 -8.93 -16.89 -3.71
C MET A 153 -9.26 -16.24 -2.36
N GLY A 154 -10.33 -15.44 -2.30
CA GLY A 154 -10.63 -14.56 -1.17
C GLY A 154 -9.64 -13.41 -1.05
N GLY A 155 -10.09 -12.23 -0.62
CA GLY A 155 -9.19 -11.10 -0.39
C GLY A 155 -9.88 -9.88 0.19
N LEU A 156 -9.09 -8.85 0.44
CA LEU A 156 -9.48 -7.70 1.25
C LEU A 156 -10.43 -6.75 0.52
N ILE A 157 -10.46 -6.77 -0.82
CA ILE A 157 -11.38 -5.93 -1.62
C ILE A 157 -12.82 -6.46 -1.51
N LYS A 158 -13.02 -7.76 -1.71
CA LYS A 158 -14.32 -8.45 -1.66
C LYS A 158 -14.86 -8.49 -0.23
N GLN A 159 -13.99 -8.59 0.76
CA GLN A 159 -14.37 -8.47 2.18
C GLN A 159 -14.77 -7.04 2.57
N GLY A 160 -14.57 -6.04 1.70
CA GLY A 160 -14.85 -4.63 2.01
C GLY A 160 -13.89 -4.00 3.01
N LYS A 161 -12.75 -4.66 3.28
CA LYS A 161 -11.71 -4.17 4.19
C LYS A 161 -10.85 -3.10 3.53
N CYS A 162 -10.39 -3.34 2.29
CA CYS A 162 -9.68 -2.35 1.47
C CYS A 162 -10.56 -1.88 0.30
N GLY A 163 -10.53 -0.58 -0.03
CA GLY A 163 -11.26 -0.01 -1.16
C GLY A 163 -10.33 0.76 -2.12
N HIS A 164 -10.77 0.89 -3.37
CA HIS A 164 -10.07 1.65 -4.40
C HIS A 164 -10.04 3.15 -4.06
N GLY A 165 -8.88 3.69 -3.74
CA GLY A 165 -8.71 5.08 -3.31
C GLY A 165 -9.29 5.38 -1.93
N VAL A 166 -9.48 4.34 -1.10
CA VAL A 166 -10.07 4.50 0.23
C VAL A 166 -9.10 3.96 1.27
N PHE A 167 -8.58 4.85 2.11
CA PHE A 167 -7.89 4.48 3.33
C PHE A 167 -8.23 5.49 4.44
N GLU A 168 -8.26 5.01 5.67
CA GLU A 168 -8.44 5.88 6.84
C GLU A 168 -7.07 6.24 7.40
N ASN A 169 -6.76 7.53 7.42
CA ASN A 169 -5.49 8.00 7.93
C ASN A 169 -5.45 7.94 9.46
N ILE A 170 -4.41 7.32 10.02
CA ILE A 170 -4.14 7.38 11.45
C ILE A 170 -3.42 8.69 11.74
N GLN A 171 -4.11 9.61 12.41
CA GLN A 171 -3.61 10.96 12.65
C GLN A 171 -3.76 11.38 14.12
N THR A 172 -2.73 12.04 14.64
CA THR A 172 -2.72 12.83 15.89
C THR A 172 -2.20 14.24 15.59
N GLN A 173 -2.07 15.11 16.60
CA GLN A 173 -1.48 16.44 16.41
C GLN A 173 -0.05 16.39 15.85
N GLU A 174 0.71 15.34 16.17
CA GLU A 174 2.14 15.22 15.84
C GLU A 174 2.46 14.03 14.92
N PHE A 175 1.47 13.17 14.64
CA PHE A 175 1.65 11.96 13.83
C PHE A 175 0.64 11.95 12.69
N ASP A 176 1.13 11.74 11.46
CA ASP A 176 0.30 11.62 10.27
C ASP A 176 0.85 10.46 9.45
N MET A 177 0.16 9.31 9.51
CA MET A 177 0.63 8.07 8.89
C MET A 177 0.76 8.21 7.38
N ALA A 178 -0.23 8.83 6.73
CA ALA A 178 -0.21 9.06 5.29
C ALA A 178 1.01 9.85 4.85
N LYS A 179 1.32 10.95 5.56
CA LYS A 179 2.50 11.77 5.27
C LYS A 179 3.80 11.01 5.52
N LYS A 180 3.90 10.23 6.60
CA LYS A 180 5.11 9.45 6.88
C LYS A 180 5.33 8.34 5.84
N ILE A 181 4.27 7.61 5.45
CA ILE A 181 4.33 6.62 4.36
C ILE A 181 4.75 7.29 3.05
N GLN A 182 4.10 8.39 2.67
CA GLN A 182 4.42 9.12 1.45
C GLN A 182 5.88 9.61 1.45
N ALA A 183 6.35 10.19 2.55
CA ALA A 183 7.73 10.66 2.69
C ALA A 183 8.74 9.50 2.56
N TRP A 184 8.46 8.36 3.19
CA TRP A 184 9.29 7.17 3.11
C TRP A 184 9.36 6.63 1.67
N MET A 185 8.21 6.46 1.01
CA MET A 185 8.16 5.98 -0.38
C MET A 185 8.85 6.96 -1.34
N CYS A 186 8.68 8.26 -1.13
CA CYS A 186 9.36 9.29 -1.88
C CYS A 186 10.88 9.23 -1.73
N HIS A 187 11.39 8.98 -0.52
CA HIS A 187 12.82 8.80 -0.30
C HIS A 187 13.36 7.62 -1.10
N TYR A 188 12.67 6.47 -1.04
CA TYR A 188 13.08 5.26 -1.75
C TYR A 188 13.04 5.42 -3.28
N ILE A 189 11.95 5.97 -3.82
CA ILE A 189 11.77 6.21 -5.26
C ILE A 189 12.78 7.24 -5.81
N GLN A 190 13.21 8.21 -5.00
CA GLN A 190 14.18 9.25 -5.42
C GLN A 190 15.59 8.72 -5.67
N ILE A 191 15.94 7.52 -5.19
CA ILE A 191 17.21 6.87 -5.48
C ILE A 191 17.26 6.41 -6.97
N GLY A 192 16.12 6.37 -7.66
CA GLY A 192 15.95 5.87 -9.05
C GLY A 192 15.80 6.89 -10.19
N THR A 193 16.20 8.16 -10.04
CA THR A 193 16.35 9.15 -11.16
C THR A 193 15.12 9.80 -11.83
N VAL A 194 13.94 9.88 -11.19
CA VAL A 194 12.88 10.81 -11.65
C VAL A 194 12.22 11.53 -10.46
N ARG A 195 12.36 12.86 -10.40
CA ARG A 195 11.66 13.72 -9.43
C ARG A 195 10.42 14.37 -10.06
N PRO A 196 9.20 13.81 -9.90
CA PRO A 196 8.01 14.61 -10.05
C PRO A 196 7.93 15.58 -8.87
N ARG A 197 8.20 16.87 -9.13
CA ARG A 197 8.21 17.97 -8.14
C ARG A 197 6.88 18.14 -7.39
N ALA A 198 5.79 17.63 -7.95
CA ALA A 198 4.46 17.61 -7.34
C ALA A 198 4.25 16.44 -6.34
N MET A 199 5.09 15.40 -6.39
CA MET A 199 4.87 14.12 -5.70
C MET A 199 5.56 14.02 -4.34
N CYS A 200 6.68 14.73 -4.18
CA CYS A 200 7.52 14.71 -2.98
C CYS A 200 7.83 16.15 -2.56
N PRO A 201 6.97 16.79 -1.74
CA PRO A 201 7.19 18.18 -1.33
C PRO A 201 8.55 18.32 -0.62
N GLN A 202 9.34 19.29 -1.04
CA GLN A 202 10.62 19.58 -0.40
C GLN A 202 10.35 20.14 1.01
N GLY A 203 10.79 19.41 2.03
CA GLY A 203 10.64 19.81 3.44
C GLY A 203 10.43 18.67 4.43
N SER A 204 10.07 17.46 4.00
CA SER A 204 9.78 16.32 4.89
C SER A 204 11.01 15.54 5.39
N TYR A 205 12.23 16.08 5.21
CA TYR A 205 13.49 15.38 5.48
C TYR A 205 14.19 15.80 6.77
N LYS A 206 13.62 16.74 7.53
CA LYS A 206 14.18 17.12 8.82
C LYS A 206 13.14 16.86 9.90
N GLU A 207 13.60 16.19 10.94
CA GLU A 207 12.90 15.76 12.16
C GLU A 207 12.31 14.34 12.08
N ASP A 208 12.86 13.48 12.95
CA ASP A 208 12.44 12.11 13.28
C ASP A 208 13.04 10.92 12.51
N ILE A 209 14.28 11.04 12.03
CA ILE A 209 15.18 9.88 12.11
C ILE A 209 15.59 9.77 13.58
N PHE A 210 14.73 9.11 14.39
CA PHE A 210 15.19 8.52 15.63
C PHE A 210 16.44 7.71 15.30
N HIS A 211 17.57 8.13 15.86
CA HIS A 211 18.87 7.50 15.72
C HIS A 211 18.72 5.97 15.74
N SER A 212 19.00 5.31 14.62
CA SER A 212 19.50 3.95 14.66
C SER A 212 20.97 4.06 15.09
N PRO A 213 21.39 3.46 16.21
CA PRO A 213 22.81 3.32 16.48
C PRO A 213 23.37 2.37 15.42
N SER A 214 24.38 2.85 14.71
CA SER A 214 25.19 2.10 13.76
C SER A 214 25.73 0.81 14.42
N ILE A 215 25.68 -0.30 13.70
CA ILE A 215 26.64 -1.41 13.85
C ILE A 215 27.64 -1.27 12.70
#